data_AF-A0A3B0S2A7-F1
#
_entry.id   AF-A0A3B0S2A7-F1
#
_cell.length_a   1.000
_cell.length_b   1.000
_cell.length_c   1.000
_cell.angle_alpha   90.00
_cell.angle_beta   90.00
_cell.angle_gamma   90.00
#
_symmetry.space_group_name_H-M   'P 1'
#
loop_
_entity.id
_entity.type
_entity.pdbx_description
1 polymer ?
#
loop_
_entity_poly.entity_id
_entity_poly.type
_entity_poly.pdbx_seq_one_letter_code
_entity_poly.pdbx_strand_id
1 'polypeptide(L)'
;MTSKTQSQKFRRSFGIIAMAILFLIVSASLILGASATPVQPLQLRPNIQVNAEIITFGDVFINAGEQAGIIIVAAPLPGRRLMLNSAVLAQIARGNGRFWKNS
;
A
#
# COMPACT_ATOMS: atom_id res chain seq x y z
N MET A 1 13.40 31.44 -56.97
CA MET A 1 12.63 32.01 -55.85
C MET A 1 12.04 30.86 -55.01
N THR A 2 12.86 30.07 -54.30
CA THR A 2 12.39 28.78 -53.73
C THR A 2 13.14 28.35 -52.44
N SER A 3 13.81 29.26 -51.72
CA SER A 3 14.64 28.87 -50.56
C SER A 3 13.98 29.10 -49.17
N LYS A 4 12.95 29.94 -49.06
CA LYS A 4 12.37 30.28 -47.74
C LYS A 4 11.41 29.25 -47.14
N THR A 5 10.85 28.34 -47.95
CA THR A 5 9.74 27.46 -47.52
C THR A 5 10.21 26.20 -46.77
N GLN A 6 11.45 25.75 -46.98
CA GLN A 6 11.96 24.51 -46.38
C GLN A 6 12.40 24.69 -44.91
N SER A 7 12.96 25.86 -44.57
CA SER A 7 13.38 26.23 -43.22
C SER A 7 12.22 26.29 -42.21
N GLN A 8 11.00 26.67 -42.67
CA GLN A 8 9.84 26.76 -41.79
C GLN A 8 9.25 25.40 -41.39
N LYS A 9 9.31 24.38 -42.28
CA LYS A 9 8.78 23.04 -41.97
C LYS A 9 9.59 22.36 -40.86
N PHE A 10 10.92 22.49 -40.90
CA PHE A 10 11.81 21.91 -39.89
C PHE A 10 11.61 22.51 -38.49
N ARG A 11 11.45 23.83 -38.39
CA ARG A 11 11.20 24.54 -37.11
C ARG A 11 9.84 24.16 -36.49
N ARG A 12 8.84 23.89 -37.32
CA ARG A 12 7.50 23.45 -36.88
C ARG A 12 7.50 21.99 -36.42
N SER A 13 8.18 21.10 -37.13
CA SER A 13 8.32 19.69 -36.75
C SER A 13 9.09 19.53 -35.43
N PHE A 14 10.15 20.33 -35.22
CA PHE A 14 10.89 20.34 -33.96
C PHE A 14 10.02 20.78 -32.77
N GLY A 15 9.14 21.77 -32.97
CA GLY A 15 8.20 22.22 -31.94
C GLY A 15 7.15 21.16 -31.57
N ILE A 16 6.64 20.42 -32.55
CA ILE A 16 5.64 19.36 -32.33
C ILE A 16 6.27 18.18 -31.58
N ILE A 17 7.49 17.77 -31.94
CA ILE A 17 8.21 16.69 -31.26
C ILE A 17 8.54 17.09 -29.82
N ALA A 18 9.02 18.32 -29.61
CA ALA A 18 9.29 18.84 -28.26
C ALA A 18 8.02 18.91 -27.40
N MET A 19 6.88 19.33 -27.97
CA MET A 19 5.58 19.31 -27.29
C MET A 19 5.09 17.89 -26.98
N ALA A 20 5.27 16.94 -27.90
CA ALA A 20 4.89 15.54 -27.68
C ALA A 20 5.73 14.89 -26.57
N ILE A 21 7.04 15.18 -26.52
CA ILE A 21 7.93 14.73 -25.45
C ILE A 21 7.53 15.37 -24.12
N LEU A 22 7.28 16.68 -24.10
CA LEU A 22 6.82 17.38 -22.89
C LEU A 22 5.49 16.79 -22.40
N PHE A 23 4.54 16.56 -23.29
CA PHE A 23 3.25 15.96 -22.97
C PHE A 23 3.42 14.55 -22.38
N LEU A 24 4.31 13.74 -22.96
CA LEU A 24 4.59 12.38 -22.48
C LEU A 24 5.26 12.38 -21.10
N ILE A 25 6.17 13.31 -20.81
CA ILE A 25 6.80 13.48 -19.49
C ILE A 25 5.75 13.90 -18.44
N VAL A 26 4.88 14.85 -18.79
CA VAL A 26 3.80 15.33 -17.90
C VAL A 26 2.80 14.20 -17.62
N SER A 27 2.38 13.44 -18.64
CA SER A 27 1.48 12.30 -18.45
C SER A 27 2.08 11.18 -17.60
N ALA A 28 3.37 10.87 -17.76
CA ALA A 28 4.05 9.86 -16.95
C ALA A 28 4.10 10.25 -15.45
N SER A 29 4.18 11.54 -15.16
CA SER A 29 4.25 12.06 -13.78
C SER A 29 2.94 11.88 -13.02
N LEU A 30 1.78 11.86 -13.71
CA LEU A 30 0.48 11.64 -13.07
C LEU A 30 0.27 10.19 -12.62
N ILE A 31 0.93 9.21 -13.26
CA ILE A 31 0.73 7.79 -12.95
C ILE A 31 1.54 7.38 -11.71
N LEU A 32 2.70 7.99 -11.48
CA LEU A 32 3.54 7.72 -10.30
C LEU A 32 3.04 8.39 -9.01
N GLY A 33 2.07 9.31 -9.12
CA GLY A 33 1.40 9.94 -7.98
C GLY A 33 0.35 9.04 -7.31
N ALA A 34 0.46 7.71 -7.44
CA ALA A 34 -0.38 6.77 -6.70
C ALA A 34 -0.26 7.09 -5.21
N SER A 35 -1.32 7.65 -4.66
CA SER A 35 -1.42 8.13 -3.30
C SER A 35 -1.04 6.99 -2.35
N ALA A 36 0.09 7.11 -1.67
CA ALA A 36 0.39 6.26 -0.53
C ALA A 36 -0.73 6.51 0.49
N THR A 37 -1.66 5.56 0.63
CA THR A 37 -2.65 5.64 1.70
C THR A 37 -1.92 5.71 3.03
N PRO A 38 -2.17 6.72 3.87
CA PRO A 38 -1.46 6.87 5.12
C PRO A 38 -1.68 5.61 5.94
N VAL A 39 -0.58 4.88 6.23
CA VAL A 39 -0.64 3.64 7.00
C VAL A 39 -1.12 3.99 8.41
N GLN A 40 -2.38 3.69 8.69
CA GLN A 40 -2.94 3.94 10.01
C GLN A 40 -2.25 3.02 11.03
N PRO A 41 -2.08 3.49 12.29
CA PRO A 41 -1.56 2.64 13.35
C PRO A 41 -2.46 1.42 13.53
N LEU A 42 -1.83 0.27 13.80
CA LEU A 42 -2.57 -0.93 14.21
C LEU A 42 -3.31 -0.63 15.52
N GLN A 43 -4.56 -1.04 15.60
CA GLN A 43 -5.37 -0.94 16.81
C GLN A 43 -5.90 -2.32 17.17
N LEU A 44 -5.86 -2.69 18.44
CA LEU A 44 -6.33 -4.00 18.87
C LEU A 44 -7.87 -4.01 18.88
N ARG A 45 -8.46 -5.10 18.37
CA ARG A 45 -9.91 -5.31 18.56
C ARG A 45 -10.18 -5.67 20.03
N PRO A 46 -11.21 -5.08 20.68
CA PRO A 46 -11.50 -5.33 22.08
C PRO A 46 -12.04 -6.74 22.34
N ASN A 47 -12.68 -7.34 21.35
CA ASN A 47 -13.16 -8.72 21.38
C ASN A 47 -13.06 -9.30 19.97
N ILE A 48 -12.68 -10.58 19.87
CA ILE A 48 -12.56 -11.30 18.61
C ILE A 48 -13.27 -12.64 18.71
N GLN A 49 -14.03 -12.98 17.67
CA GLN A 49 -14.66 -14.28 17.51
C GLN A 49 -14.18 -14.83 16.19
N VAL A 50 -13.48 -15.96 16.22
CA VAL A 50 -12.83 -16.55 15.05
C VAL A 50 -13.50 -17.89 14.77
N ASN A 51 -14.07 -18.02 13.56
CA ASN A 51 -14.68 -19.26 13.07
C ASN A 51 -13.76 -20.03 12.11
N ALA A 52 -12.47 -19.64 12.04
CA ALA A 52 -11.45 -20.25 11.21
C ALA A 52 -10.47 -21.10 12.05
N GLU A 53 -9.70 -21.95 11.39
CA GLU A 53 -8.68 -22.80 12.03
C GLU A 53 -7.43 -22.02 12.46
N ILE A 54 -7.22 -20.83 11.87
CA ILE A 54 -6.08 -19.96 12.13
C ILE A 54 -6.56 -18.56 12.50
N ILE A 55 -5.78 -17.91 13.36
CA ILE A 55 -5.97 -16.52 13.76
C ILE A 55 -4.95 -15.68 13.01
N THR A 56 -5.44 -14.65 12.33
CA THR A 56 -4.63 -13.75 11.51
C THR A 56 -4.56 -12.33 12.08
N PHE A 57 -3.71 -11.49 11.48
CA PHE A 57 -3.63 -10.06 11.80
C PHE A 57 -4.95 -9.34 11.54
N GLY A 58 -5.70 -9.70 10.49
CA GLY A 58 -7.00 -9.10 10.20
C GLY A 58 -8.06 -9.38 11.27
N ASP A 59 -7.95 -10.54 11.92
CA ASP A 59 -8.82 -10.94 13.02
C ASP A 59 -8.51 -10.15 14.29
N VAL A 60 -7.22 -9.93 14.59
CA VAL A 60 -6.77 -9.32 15.85
C VAL A 60 -6.73 -7.79 15.79
N PHE A 61 -6.31 -7.23 14.66
CA PHE A 61 -6.07 -5.80 14.51
C PHE A 61 -7.03 -5.12 13.53
N ILE A 62 -7.44 -3.92 13.90
CA ILE A 62 -8.00 -2.91 12.99
C ILE A 62 -6.82 -2.26 12.25
N ASN A 63 -7.07 -1.86 11.00
CA ASN A 63 -6.07 -1.27 10.10
C ASN A 63 -4.93 -2.22 9.72
N ALA A 64 -5.17 -3.54 9.70
CA ALA A 64 -4.14 -4.50 9.26
C ALA A 64 -3.74 -4.29 7.78
N GLY A 65 -4.66 -3.83 6.92
CA GLY A 65 -4.36 -3.51 5.52
C GLY A 65 -3.88 -4.74 4.75
N GLU A 66 -2.84 -4.57 3.92
CA GLU A 66 -2.21 -5.64 3.13
C GLU A 66 -1.69 -6.80 3.99
N GLN A 67 -1.48 -6.57 5.29
CA GLN A 67 -0.94 -7.55 6.22
C GLN A 67 -2.00 -8.34 6.97
N ALA A 68 -3.28 -8.14 6.63
CA ALA A 68 -4.38 -8.87 7.27
C ALA A 68 -4.20 -10.40 7.20
N GLY A 69 -3.57 -10.92 6.15
CA GLY A 69 -3.36 -12.37 5.98
C GLY A 69 -2.20 -12.98 6.79
N ILE A 70 -1.45 -12.19 7.56
CA ILE A 70 -0.36 -12.73 8.38
C ILE A 70 -0.92 -13.63 9.47
N ILE A 71 -0.44 -14.87 9.51
CA ILE A 71 -0.84 -15.87 10.51
C ILE A 71 -0.15 -15.56 11.84
N ILE A 72 -0.92 -15.54 12.92
CA ILE A 72 -0.42 -15.36 14.28
C ILE A 72 -0.25 -16.72 14.94
N VAL A 73 -1.35 -17.50 15.02
CA VAL A 73 -1.42 -18.80 15.70
C VAL A 73 -2.60 -19.62 15.17
N ALA A 74 -2.62 -20.92 15.50
CA ALA A 74 -3.82 -21.74 15.36
C ALA A 74 -4.93 -21.25 16.31
N ALA A 75 -6.17 -21.33 15.85
CA ALA A 75 -7.34 -21.06 16.67
C ALA A 75 -7.52 -22.16 17.74
N PRO A 76 -8.06 -21.83 18.92
CA PRO A 76 -8.38 -22.84 19.91
C PRO A 76 -9.56 -23.70 19.41
N LEU A 77 -9.75 -24.87 20.02
CA LEU A 77 -10.93 -25.71 19.74
C LEU A 77 -12.24 -24.92 19.92
N PRO A 78 -13.30 -25.24 19.17
CA PRO A 78 -14.59 -24.56 19.28
C PRO A 78 -15.09 -24.45 20.73
N GLY A 79 -15.56 -23.27 21.12
CA GLY A 79 -16.03 -22.98 22.48
C GLY A 79 -14.92 -22.79 23.53
N ARG A 80 -13.65 -22.92 23.16
CA ARG A 80 -12.51 -22.58 24.03
C ARG A 80 -12.07 -21.13 23.85
N ARG A 81 -11.34 -20.62 24.83
CA ARG A 81 -10.73 -19.28 24.82
C ARG A 81 -9.22 -19.40 24.74
N LEU A 82 -8.60 -18.52 23.96
CA LEU A 82 -7.16 -18.34 23.88
C LEU A 82 -6.81 -16.93 24.35
N MET A 83 -5.75 -16.81 25.16
CA MET A 83 -5.21 -15.52 25.58
C MET A 83 -3.94 -15.24 24.79
N LEU A 84 -3.92 -14.14 24.03
CA LEU A 84 -2.75 -13.71 23.27
C LEU A 84 -1.93 -12.72 24.10
N ASN A 85 -0.64 -12.98 24.25
CA ASN A 85 0.26 -12.09 24.97
C ASN A 85 0.56 -10.84 24.11
N SER A 86 0.33 -9.65 24.68
CA SER A 86 0.56 -8.37 24.01
C SER A 86 2.03 -8.13 23.64
N ALA A 87 2.99 -8.63 24.43
CA ALA A 87 4.41 -8.52 24.08
C ALA A 87 4.75 -9.33 22.82
N VAL A 88 4.19 -10.54 22.69
CA VAL A 88 4.35 -11.40 21.52
C VAL A 88 3.70 -10.75 20.30
N LEU A 89 2.48 -10.24 20.43
CA LEU A 89 1.80 -9.52 19.36
C LEU A 89 2.59 -8.29 18.89
N ALA A 90 3.17 -7.51 19.81
CA ALA A 90 4.02 -6.37 19.47
C ALA A 90 5.30 -6.80 18.77
N GLN A 91 5.90 -7.93 19.16
CA GLN A 91 7.08 -8.48 18.49
C GLN A 91 6.75 -8.94 17.07
N ILE A 92 5.65 -9.67 16.87
CA ILE A 92 5.22 -10.12 15.54
C ILE A 92 4.89 -8.93 14.65
N ALA A 93 4.20 -7.90 15.17
CA ALA A 93 3.91 -6.68 14.42
C ALA A 93 5.20 -5.99 13.95
N ARG A 94 6.18 -5.80 14.85
CA ARG A 94 7.47 -5.19 14.51
C ARG A 94 8.26 -6.02 13.49
N GLY A 95 8.25 -7.35 13.64
CA GLY A 95 8.88 -8.26 12.68
C GLY A 95 8.30 -8.15 11.27
N ASN A 96 7.06 -7.70 11.14
CA ASN A 96 6.39 -7.42 9.88
C ASN A 96 6.40 -5.92 9.53
N GLY A 97 7.28 -5.10 10.10
CA GLY A 97 7.39 -3.68 9.75
C GLY A 97 6.23 -2.81 10.21
N ARG A 98 5.40 -3.29 11.16
CA ARG A 98 4.33 -2.50 11.78
C ARG A 98 4.66 -2.19 13.23
N PHE A 99 4.36 -0.97 13.62
CA PHE A 99 4.47 -0.58 15.01
C PHE A 99 3.09 -0.67 15.66
N TRP A 100 2.99 -1.54 16.66
CA TRP A 100 1.90 -1.57 17.60
C TRP A 100 2.47 -1.52 19.02
N LYS A 101 1.86 -0.68 19.85
CA LYS A 101 2.16 -0.58 21.28
C LYS A 101 0.84 -0.76 22.00
N ASN A 102 0.81 -1.67 22.96
CA ASN A 102 -0.29 -1.76 23.91
C ASN A 102 -0.25 -0.49 24.77
N SER A 103 -1.24 0.38 24.60
CA SER A 103 -1.39 1.65 25.33
C SER A 103 -2.27 1.48 26.54
#